data_AF-A0A497HY46-F1
#
_entry.id   AF-A0A497HY46-F1
#
_cell.length_a   1.000
_cell.length_b   1.000
_cell.length_c   1.000
_cell.angle_alpha   90.00
_cell.angle_beta   90.00
_cell.angle_gamma   90.00
#
_symmetry.space_group_name_H-M   'P 1'
#
loop_
_entity.id
_entity.type
_entity.pdbx_description
1 polymer ?
#
loop_
_entity_poly.entity_id
_entity_poly.type
_entity_poly.pdbx_seq_one_letter_code
_entity_poly.pdbx_strand_id
1 'polypeptide(L)'
;MQKRIENYLNRIPQYYLMNKKVYLGFILLLLILWPINAESNEVPEITVKVNPNFELLAVVYTLAAENPYPANQEYFNDLMNYFGDYKDHEAVKSIKQKLGFDYTRVEYFFSKEQRALLNTSDPPEMKTDTEDNFIDLLRDFAVKTNFMEFYDEHQNYYQEFYDFLYENTAIEEIPSLFSEFFGFSMNGMHIESSYSYLPCRPHAHWETKKYESIIGYFFMNHCYLPKNESEILSREVGWNHLMLHEFGHTAAYMLENYGKMHQPFSYILDPARLDMRHGLEYITIDHSYIIEPFAAWGLDQIYGEPWGELEISQDCSIGLHIVPAVYKLYKEDYMPNRDIYPTFDSYIPRLCEKLEEIVTPYSTFDYYEKTMYTSFCRGIYGNNRENKILIIYGTQNPDPTGTEHDKKVAEEWAQYFLSDMIVDVIADTEVTETDLSEHNFLLIGGPVANKITKELNENLPIKFENVNG
;
A
#
# COMPACT_ATOMS: atom_id res chain seq x y z
N MET A 1 -10.73 23.41 -25.86
CA MET A 1 -11.02 22.73 -27.14
C MET A 1 -12.01 23.51 -28.02
N GLN A 2 -13.16 23.98 -27.50
CA GLN A 2 -14.14 24.82 -28.21
C GLN A 2 -13.56 26.04 -28.97
N LYS A 3 -12.70 26.84 -28.34
CA LYS A 3 -12.08 28.03 -28.97
C LYS A 3 -11.14 27.72 -30.15
N ARG A 4 -10.63 26.48 -30.27
CA ARG A 4 -9.78 26.07 -31.42
C ARG A 4 -10.61 25.61 -32.63
N ILE A 5 -11.83 25.14 -32.41
CA ILE A 5 -12.76 24.69 -33.47
C ILE A 5 -13.38 25.90 -34.18
N GLU A 6 -13.76 26.95 -33.45
CA GLU A 6 -14.34 28.18 -34.01
C GLU A 6 -13.38 28.92 -34.96
N ASN A 7 -12.07 28.92 -34.66
CA ASN A 7 -11.07 29.57 -35.50
C ASN A 7 -10.78 28.82 -36.82
N TYR A 8 -11.10 27.52 -36.90
CA TYR A 8 -10.88 26.71 -38.11
C TYR A 8 -12.03 26.84 -39.11
N LEU A 9 -13.27 26.98 -38.60
CA LEU A 9 -14.47 27.11 -39.43
C LEU A 9 -14.58 28.48 -40.13
N ASN A 10 -13.98 29.52 -39.56
CA ASN A 10 -14.02 30.89 -40.09
C ASN A 10 -13.07 31.16 -41.28
N ARG A 11 -12.28 30.18 -41.73
CA ARG A 11 -11.31 30.34 -42.83
C ARG A 11 -11.72 29.73 -44.17
N ILE A 12 -12.94 29.20 -44.31
CA ILE A 12 -13.39 28.51 -45.52
C ILE A 12 -14.13 29.49 -46.46
N PRO A 13 -13.71 29.67 -47.73
CA PRO A 13 -14.34 30.58 -48.69
C PRO A 13 -15.81 30.25 -48.96
N GLN A 14 -16.67 31.29 -49.00
CA GLN A 14 -18.14 31.19 -49.04
C GLN A 14 -18.77 30.60 -50.33
N TYR A 15 -17.99 30.17 -51.33
CA TYR A 15 -18.52 29.75 -52.63
C TYR A 15 -18.89 28.25 -52.76
N TYR A 16 -18.82 27.46 -51.68
CA TYR A 16 -19.17 26.02 -51.67
C TYR A 16 -20.31 25.64 -50.69
N LEU A 17 -21.13 26.61 -50.27
CA LEU A 17 -22.01 26.48 -49.11
C LEU A 17 -23.38 25.79 -49.35
N MET A 18 -23.83 25.59 -50.60
CA MET A 18 -25.19 25.05 -50.82
C MET A 18 -25.29 23.52 -50.78
N ASN A 19 -24.25 22.75 -51.11
CA ASN A 19 -24.29 21.29 -51.00
C ASN A 19 -23.72 20.73 -49.69
N LYS A 20 -22.90 21.50 -48.96
CA LYS A 20 -22.34 21.05 -47.68
C LYS A 20 -23.34 21.04 -46.53
N LYS A 21 -24.35 21.92 -46.51
CA LYS A 21 -25.34 21.96 -45.42
C LYS A 21 -26.20 20.69 -45.37
N VAL A 22 -26.49 20.10 -46.52
CA VAL A 22 -27.21 18.82 -46.60
C VAL A 22 -26.33 17.67 -46.13
N TYR A 23 -25.05 17.61 -46.55
CA TYR A 23 -24.10 16.60 -46.07
C TYR A 23 -23.74 16.73 -44.59
N LEU A 24 -23.56 17.96 -44.08
CA LEU A 24 -23.29 18.22 -42.67
C LEU A 24 -24.52 17.85 -41.82
N GLY A 25 -25.73 18.19 -42.32
CA GLY A 25 -26.98 17.77 -41.70
C GLY A 25 -27.12 16.24 -41.68
N PHE A 26 -26.74 15.56 -42.75
CA PHE A 26 -26.77 14.08 -42.83
C PHE A 26 -25.73 13.42 -41.92
N ILE A 27 -24.52 13.99 -41.81
CA ILE A 27 -23.48 13.51 -40.88
C ILE A 27 -23.88 13.75 -39.43
N LEU A 28 -24.45 14.91 -39.11
CA LEU A 28 -25.01 15.19 -37.78
C LEU A 28 -26.19 14.26 -37.46
N LEU A 29 -27.07 14.00 -38.43
CA LEU A 29 -28.17 13.05 -38.26
C LEU A 29 -27.65 11.62 -38.05
N LEU A 30 -26.60 11.20 -38.77
CA LEU A 30 -25.94 9.91 -38.60
C LEU A 30 -25.19 9.79 -37.27
N LEU A 31 -24.66 10.89 -36.72
CA LEU A 31 -24.05 10.93 -35.38
C LEU A 31 -25.10 10.91 -34.25
N ILE A 32 -26.31 11.44 -34.49
CA ILE A 32 -27.43 11.40 -33.55
C ILE A 32 -28.18 10.06 -33.62
N LEU A 33 -28.19 9.41 -34.79
CA LEU A 33 -28.85 8.12 -35.04
C LEU A 33 -27.91 6.92 -34.92
N TRP A 34 -26.60 7.12 -34.73
CA TRP A 34 -25.74 6.05 -34.24
C TRP A 34 -26.19 5.82 -32.79
N PRO A 35 -26.74 4.65 -32.44
CA PRO A 35 -26.77 4.27 -31.05
C PRO A 35 -25.30 4.16 -30.67
N ILE A 36 -24.78 5.21 -30.03
CA ILE A 36 -23.66 5.03 -29.13
C ILE A 36 -24.28 4.12 -28.05
N ASN A 37 -24.16 2.81 -28.27
CA ASN A 37 -24.06 1.86 -27.17
C ASN A 37 -22.75 2.20 -26.44
N ALA A 38 -22.66 3.42 -25.90
CA ALA A 38 -22.01 3.56 -24.62
C ALA A 38 -22.99 2.81 -23.74
N GLU A 39 -22.64 1.58 -23.39
CA GLU A 39 -22.92 1.17 -22.03
C GLU A 39 -22.59 2.39 -21.18
N SER A 40 -23.63 2.99 -20.59
CA SER A 40 -23.39 3.96 -19.56
C SER A 40 -22.62 3.18 -18.51
N ASN A 41 -21.30 3.31 -18.51
CA ASN A 41 -20.49 2.93 -17.37
C ASN A 41 -21.04 3.83 -16.26
N GLU A 42 -21.98 3.26 -15.49
CA GLU A 42 -22.50 3.93 -14.31
C GLU A 42 -21.28 4.30 -13.48
N VAL A 43 -21.22 5.57 -13.06
CA VAL A 43 -20.12 6.05 -12.22
C VAL A 43 -20.09 5.13 -10.99
N PRO A 44 -18.93 4.52 -10.68
CA PRO A 44 -18.84 3.59 -9.55
C PRO A 44 -19.33 4.25 -8.27
N GLU A 45 -20.16 3.55 -7.50
CA GLU A 45 -20.59 4.04 -6.18
C GLU A 45 -19.43 3.93 -5.21
N ILE A 46 -18.92 5.07 -4.73
CA ILE A 46 -17.82 5.11 -3.77
C ILE A 46 -18.38 5.46 -2.40
N THR A 47 -18.09 4.61 -1.40
CA THR A 47 -18.48 4.82 -0.01
C THR A 47 -17.26 4.74 0.88
N VAL A 48 -17.13 5.70 1.79
CA VAL A 48 -16.11 5.69 2.85
C VAL A 48 -16.84 5.67 4.18
N LYS A 49 -16.53 4.71 5.06
CA LYS A 49 -17.22 4.53 6.34
C LYS A 49 -16.26 4.04 7.41
N VAL A 50 -16.38 4.60 8.61
CA VAL A 50 -15.94 3.95 9.85
C VAL A 50 -17.04 2.96 10.19
N ASN A 51 -16.85 1.69 9.88
CA ASN A 51 -17.87 0.67 10.03
C ASN A 51 -18.14 0.44 11.54
N PRO A 52 -19.38 0.58 12.03
CA PRO A 52 -19.67 0.41 13.46
C PRO A 52 -19.40 -1.02 13.93
N ASN A 53 -19.52 -2.04 13.07
CA ASN A 53 -19.12 -3.40 13.42
C ASN A 53 -17.60 -3.52 13.60
N PHE A 54 -16.81 -2.83 12.78
CA PHE A 54 -15.35 -2.86 12.89
C PHE A 54 -14.86 -2.03 14.06
N GLU A 55 -15.47 -0.87 14.31
CA GLU A 55 -15.16 -0.05 15.49
C GLU A 55 -15.50 -0.79 16.78
N LEU A 56 -16.64 -1.50 16.84
CA LEU A 56 -16.98 -2.36 17.96
C LEU A 56 -15.92 -3.44 18.19
N LEU A 57 -15.49 -4.12 17.14
CA LEU A 57 -14.41 -5.12 17.22
C LEU A 57 -13.09 -4.48 17.72
N ALA A 58 -12.76 -3.28 17.25
CA ALA A 58 -11.56 -2.55 17.62
C ALA A 58 -11.60 -2.05 19.07
N VAL A 59 -12.76 -1.61 19.58
CA VAL A 59 -12.98 -1.28 20.99
C VAL A 59 -12.75 -2.52 21.87
N VAL A 60 -13.35 -3.65 21.52
CA VAL A 60 -13.17 -4.90 22.27
C VAL A 60 -11.72 -5.36 22.27
N TYR A 61 -11.01 -5.22 21.13
CA TYR A 61 -9.57 -5.45 21.06
C TYR A 61 -8.78 -4.51 21.97
N THR A 62 -9.10 -3.22 21.95
CA THR A 62 -8.43 -2.18 22.74
C THR A 62 -8.50 -2.47 24.24
N LEU A 63 -9.65 -2.95 24.72
CA LEU A 63 -9.83 -3.37 26.11
C LEU A 63 -9.08 -4.66 26.46
N ALA A 64 -8.88 -5.54 25.48
CA ALA A 64 -8.20 -6.83 25.67
C ALA A 64 -6.67 -6.71 25.65
N ALA A 65 -6.14 -5.75 24.88
CA ALA A 65 -4.71 -5.52 24.71
C ALA A 65 -4.06 -4.96 25.99
N GLU A 66 -2.84 -5.42 26.30
CA GLU A 66 -2.08 -4.91 27.46
C GLU A 66 -1.53 -3.50 27.20
N ASN A 67 -1.06 -3.26 25.98
CA ASN A 67 -0.53 -1.98 25.52
C ASN A 67 -1.15 -1.63 24.16
N PRO A 68 -2.42 -1.19 24.12
CA PRO A 68 -3.04 -0.77 22.87
C PRO A 68 -2.30 0.44 22.27
N TYR A 69 -2.25 0.52 20.94
CA TYR A 69 -1.64 1.63 20.23
C TYR A 69 -2.74 2.65 19.85
N PRO A 70 -2.82 3.81 20.52
CA PRO A 70 -3.84 4.80 20.20
C PRO A 70 -3.46 5.58 18.93
N ALA A 71 -4.33 5.55 17.92
CA ALA A 71 -4.19 6.42 16.75
C ALA A 71 -4.38 7.90 17.14
N ASN A 72 -5.37 8.18 17.99
CA ASN A 72 -5.62 9.50 18.58
C ASN A 72 -5.75 9.35 20.10
N GLN A 73 -4.97 10.14 20.85
CA GLN A 73 -4.93 10.04 22.31
C GLN A 73 -6.21 10.55 23.00
N GLU A 74 -6.85 11.58 22.45
CA GLU A 74 -8.10 12.13 22.99
C GLU A 74 -9.23 11.11 22.85
N TYR A 75 -9.44 10.62 21.63
CA TYR A 75 -10.42 9.56 21.36
C TYR A 75 -10.17 8.30 22.20
N PHE A 76 -8.89 7.89 22.33
CA PHE A 76 -8.54 6.75 23.16
C PHE A 76 -8.90 6.97 24.64
N ASN A 77 -8.68 8.17 25.18
CA ASN A 77 -9.05 8.47 26.56
C ASN A 77 -10.56 8.39 26.74
N ASP A 78 -11.34 8.91 25.79
CA ASP A 78 -12.81 8.86 25.85
C ASP A 78 -13.34 7.43 25.72
N LEU A 79 -12.79 6.63 24.81
CA LEU A 79 -13.05 5.19 24.71
C LEU A 79 -12.78 4.49 26.06
N MET A 80 -11.62 4.73 26.66
CA MET A 80 -11.25 4.10 27.93
C MET A 80 -12.12 4.58 29.10
N ASN A 81 -12.56 5.84 29.10
CA ASN A 81 -13.50 6.37 30.08
C ASN A 81 -14.89 5.74 29.93
N TYR A 82 -15.34 5.53 28.70
CA TYR A 82 -16.68 5.00 28.40
C TYR A 82 -16.77 3.49 28.61
N PHE A 83 -15.77 2.73 28.12
CA PHE A 83 -15.80 1.26 28.12
C PHE A 83 -14.88 0.59 29.14
N GLY A 84 -14.04 1.33 29.86
CA GLY A 84 -12.98 0.78 30.71
C GLY A 84 -13.45 -0.19 31.79
N ASP A 85 -14.66 -0.02 32.30
CA ASP A 85 -15.27 -0.90 33.31
C ASP A 85 -15.69 -2.27 32.74
N TYR A 86 -15.71 -2.43 31.42
CA TYR A 86 -16.13 -3.66 30.73
C TYR A 86 -14.95 -4.57 30.33
N LYS A 87 -13.75 -4.37 30.87
CA LYS A 87 -12.57 -5.22 30.61
C LYS A 87 -12.77 -6.69 30.95
N ASP A 88 -13.68 -7.00 31.89
CA ASP A 88 -14.04 -8.35 32.29
C ASP A 88 -15.22 -8.93 31.50
N HIS A 89 -15.68 -8.27 30.43
CA HIS A 89 -16.73 -8.77 29.56
C HIS A 89 -16.28 -10.01 28.78
N GLU A 90 -17.19 -10.94 28.48
CA GLU A 90 -16.87 -12.20 27.82
C GLU A 90 -16.31 -12.00 26.40
N ALA A 91 -16.77 -10.98 25.66
CA ALA A 91 -16.19 -10.57 24.38
C ALA A 91 -14.69 -10.20 24.51
N VAL A 92 -14.35 -9.40 25.53
CA VAL A 92 -12.97 -8.96 25.80
C VAL A 92 -12.10 -10.15 26.20
N LYS A 93 -12.61 -11.04 27.08
CA LYS A 93 -11.91 -12.28 27.45
C LYS A 93 -11.67 -13.20 26.25
N SER A 94 -12.64 -13.31 25.34
CA SER A 94 -12.51 -14.09 24.11
C SER A 94 -11.35 -13.56 23.26
N ILE A 95 -11.31 -12.24 22.99
CA ILE A 95 -10.19 -11.63 22.25
C ILE A 95 -8.86 -11.84 22.98
N LYS A 96 -8.80 -11.62 24.31
CA LYS A 96 -7.57 -11.80 25.08
C LYS A 96 -6.98 -13.22 24.95
N GLN A 97 -7.81 -14.25 24.85
CA GLN A 97 -7.36 -15.62 24.57
C GLN A 97 -6.76 -15.75 23.16
N LYS A 98 -7.33 -15.05 22.16
CA LYS A 98 -6.81 -15.04 20.78
C LYS A 98 -5.49 -14.26 20.65
N LEU A 99 -5.28 -13.22 21.46
CA LEU A 99 -4.04 -12.45 21.47
C LEU A 99 -2.84 -13.22 22.03
N GLY A 100 -3.07 -14.37 22.70
CA GLY A 100 -2.00 -15.27 23.14
C GLY A 100 -1.35 -16.09 22.01
N PHE A 101 -1.78 -15.90 20.75
CA PHE A 101 -1.21 -16.56 19.58
C PHE A 101 -0.07 -15.74 18.94
N ASP A 102 0.65 -16.36 18.00
CA ASP A 102 1.61 -15.65 17.15
C ASP A 102 0.93 -14.56 16.30
N TYR A 103 1.72 -13.58 15.84
CA TYR A 103 1.23 -12.41 15.09
C TYR A 103 0.40 -12.80 13.87
N THR A 104 0.85 -13.79 13.08
CA THR A 104 0.17 -14.24 11.86
C THR A 104 -1.23 -14.80 12.16
N ARG A 105 -1.39 -15.55 13.25
CA ARG A 105 -2.71 -16.06 13.66
C ARG A 105 -3.64 -14.96 14.15
N VAL A 106 -3.10 -13.95 14.84
CA VAL A 106 -3.87 -12.78 15.28
C VAL A 106 -4.36 -12.01 14.05
N GLU A 107 -3.46 -11.68 13.12
CA GLU A 107 -3.79 -10.98 11.89
C GLU A 107 -4.84 -11.74 11.06
N TYR A 108 -4.65 -13.05 10.85
CA TYR A 108 -5.60 -13.88 10.12
C TYR A 108 -6.98 -13.92 10.78
N PHE A 109 -7.04 -13.95 12.11
CA PHE A 109 -8.30 -13.87 12.85
C PHE A 109 -9.03 -12.56 12.54
N PHE A 110 -8.38 -11.41 12.72
CA PHE A 110 -9.03 -10.11 12.49
C PHE A 110 -9.46 -9.88 11.04
N SER A 111 -8.63 -10.26 10.07
CA SER A 111 -9.02 -10.18 8.64
C SER A 111 -10.24 -11.06 8.34
N LYS A 112 -10.31 -12.27 8.91
CA LYS A 112 -11.48 -13.14 8.77
C LYS A 112 -12.73 -12.54 9.43
N GLU A 113 -12.60 -12.00 10.63
CA GLU A 113 -13.72 -11.38 11.34
C GLU A 113 -14.27 -10.16 10.60
N GLN A 114 -13.41 -9.29 10.03
CA GLN A 114 -13.88 -8.15 9.23
C GLN A 114 -14.71 -8.60 8.03
N ARG A 115 -14.31 -9.67 7.33
CA ARG A 115 -15.11 -10.24 6.23
C ARG A 115 -16.47 -10.79 6.69
N ALA A 116 -16.53 -11.42 7.87
CA ALA A 116 -17.79 -11.92 8.43
C ALA A 116 -18.72 -10.74 8.80
N LEU A 117 -18.15 -9.68 9.37
CA LEU A 117 -18.89 -8.50 9.82
C LEU A 117 -19.45 -7.64 8.67
N LEU A 118 -18.93 -7.74 7.43
CA LEU A 118 -19.56 -7.10 6.26
C LEU A 118 -21.00 -7.60 6.01
N ASN A 119 -21.29 -8.86 6.32
CA ASN A 119 -22.60 -9.48 6.13
C ASN A 119 -23.48 -9.40 7.38
N THR A 120 -23.09 -8.55 8.34
CA THR A 120 -23.76 -8.39 9.62
C THR A 120 -24.43 -7.02 9.68
N SER A 121 -25.68 -6.93 10.13
CA SER A 121 -26.31 -5.62 10.35
C SER A 121 -25.52 -4.79 11.38
N ASP A 122 -25.71 -3.47 11.39
CA ASP A 122 -25.07 -2.63 12.39
C ASP A 122 -25.47 -3.04 13.83
N PRO A 123 -24.64 -2.71 14.86
CA PRO A 123 -25.00 -2.90 16.25
C PRO A 123 -26.18 -1.99 16.66
N PRO A 124 -26.91 -2.32 17.73
CA PRO A 124 -26.72 -3.48 18.59
C PRO A 124 -27.35 -4.77 18.05
N GLU A 125 -28.08 -4.75 16.93
CA GLU A 125 -28.77 -5.95 16.44
C GLU A 125 -27.80 -7.02 15.91
N MET A 126 -26.74 -6.62 15.21
CA MET A 126 -25.73 -7.52 14.61
C MET A 126 -26.32 -8.81 14.02
N LYS A 127 -27.36 -8.69 13.20
CA LYS A 127 -28.03 -9.83 12.57
C LYS A 127 -27.13 -10.40 11.48
N THR A 128 -26.93 -11.71 11.50
CA THR A 128 -26.15 -12.46 10.52
C THR A 128 -26.87 -13.77 10.20
N ASP A 129 -26.64 -14.30 9.00
CA ASP A 129 -27.14 -15.62 8.57
C ASP A 129 -26.27 -16.78 9.09
N THR A 130 -25.12 -16.49 9.70
CA THR A 130 -24.20 -17.51 10.24
C THR A 130 -24.34 -17.66 11.74
N GLU A 131 -24.37 -18.90 12.24
CA GLU A 131 -24.22 -19.18 13.67
C GLU A 131 -22.77 -18.95 14.10
N ASP A 132 -22.44 -17.72 14.51
CA ASP A 132 -21.14 -17.35 15.04
C ASP A 132 -21.23 -16.87 16.50
N ASN A 133 -20.72 -17.70 17.41
CA ASN A 133 -20.71 -17.40 18.84
C ASN A 133 -19.95 -16.12 19.18
N PHE A 134 -18.97 -15.71 18.37
CA PHE A 134 -18.21 -14.49 18.64
C PHE A 134 -19.02 -13.24 18.27
N ILE A 135 -19.79 -13.26 17.17
CA ILE A 135 -20.72 -12.18 16.82
C ILE A 135 -21.76 -12.00 17.93
N ASP A 136 -22.26 -13.08 18.53
CA ASP A 136 -23.19 -13.00 19.67
C ASP A 136 -22.55 -12.31 20.90
N LEU A 137 -21.25 -12.54 21.14
CA LEU A 137 -20.52 -11.85 22.22
C LEU A 137 -20.33 -10.36 21.92
N LEU A 138 -20.05 -9.99 20.67
CA LEU A 138 -19.97 -8.58 20.26
C LEU A 138 -21.33 -7.90 20.41
N ARG A 139 -22.42 -8.59 20.02
CA ARG A 139 -23.80 -8.11 20.21
C ARG A 139 -24.10 -7.83 21.68
N ASP A 140 -23.80 -8.79 22.56
CA ASP A 140 -24.01 -8.66 24.00
C ASP A 140 -23.19 -7.51 24.60
N PHE A 141 -21.94 -7.34 24.15
CA PHE A 141 -21.12 -6.19 24.52
C PHE A 141 -21.78 -4.88 24.08
N ALA A 142 -22.15 -4.76 22.81
CA ALA A 142 -22.75 -3.55 22.25
C ALA A 142 -24.02 -3.13 22.99
N VAL A 143 -24.88 -4.09 23.35
CA VAL A 143 -26.10 -3.84 24.14
C VAL A 143 -25.77 -3.35 25.55
N LYS A 144 -24.85 -4.02 26.26
CA LYS A 144 -24.53 -3.70 27.65
C LYS A 144 -23.80 -2.38 27.82
N THR A 145 -22.99 -2.01 26.82
CA THR A 145 -22.22 -0.77 26.84
C THR A 145 -22.96 0.39 26.20
N ASN A 146 -24.09 0.17 25.54
CA ASN A 146 -24.74 1.17 24.69
C ASN A 146 -23.81 1.70 23.59
N PHE A 147 -23.06 0.80 22.94
CA PHE A 147 -22.00 1.13 21.98
C PHE A 147 -22.41 2.16 20.91
N MET A 148 -23.65 2.10 20.41
CA MET A 148 -24.09 3.02 19.36
C MET A 148 -24.21 4.47 19.85
N GLU A 149 -24.48 4.71 21.14
CA GLU A 149 -24.44 6.08 21.70
C GLU A 149 -23.02 6.65 21.62
N PHE A 150 -22.01 5.87 22.02
CA PHE A 150 -20.61 6.26 21.86
C PHE A 150 -20.26 6.51 20.37
N TYR A 151 -20.63 5.60 19.48
CA TYR A 151 -20.35 5.73 18.04
C TYR A 151 -21.02 6.98 17.43
N ASP A 152 -22.25 7.29 17.82
CA ASP A 152 -22.99 8.46 17.35
C ASP A 152 -22.43 9.77 17.91
N GLU A 153 -21.94 9.78 19.16
CA GLU A 153 -21.28 10.94 19.76
C GLU A 153 -19.95 11.31 19.09
N HIS A 154 -19.29 10.35 18.44
CA HIS A 154 -17.97 10.55 17.82
C HIS A 154 -18.00 10.71 16.30
N GLN A 155 -19.18 10.90 15.68
CA GLN A 155 -19.32 11.07 14.22
C GLN A 155 -18.43 12.18 13.64
N ASN A 156 -18.13 13.23 14.40
CA ASN A 156 -17.24 14.30 13.95
C ASN A 156 -15.83 13.80 13.63
N TYR A 157 -15.25 12.93 14.47
CA TYR A 157 -13.93 12.32 14.21
C TYR A 157 -13.95 11.49 12.93
N TYR A 158 -15.06 10.81 12.67
CA TYR A 158 -15.19 9.96 11.49
C TYR A 158 -15.38 10.81 10.22
N GLN A 159 -16.14 11.90 10.30
CA GLN A 159 -16.33 12.83 9.19
C GLN A 159 -15.01 13.49 8.78
N GLU A 160 -14.18 13.92 9.73
CA GLU A 160 -12.84 14.46 9.43
C GLU A 160 -11.97 13.47 8.65
N PHE A 161 -12.06 12.18 8.99
CA PHE A 161 -11.36 11.12 8.26
C PHE A 161 -11.92 10.92 6.85
N TYR A 162 -13.25 10.97 6.68
CA TYR A 162 -13.87 10.86 5.36
C TYR A 162 -13.45 12.03 4.47
N ASP A 163 -13.55 13.24 4.98
CA ASP A 163 -13.20 14.46 4.26
C ASP A 163 -11.72 14.41 3.85
N PHE A 164 -10.84 13.99 4.77
CA PHE A 164 -9.42 13.81 4.44
C PHE A 164 -9.20 12.84 3.27
N LEU A 165 -9.89 11.69 3.26
CA LEU A 165 -9.79 10.72 2.16
C LEU A 165 -10.27 11.33 0.83
N TYR A 166 -11.45 11.93 0.80
CA TYR A 166 -11.97 12.54 -0.43
C TYR A 166 -11.12 13.70 -0.94
N GLU A 167 -10.53 14.49 -0.05
CA GLU A 167 -9.76 15.69 -0.43
C GLU A 167 -8.31 15.38 -0.83
N ASN A 168 -7.70 14.33 -0.27
CA ASN A 168 -6.25 14.09 -0.35
C ASN A 168 -5.87 12.74 -0.97
N THR A 169 -6.83 11.93 -1.43
CA THR A 169 -6.51 10.64 -2.06
C THR A 169 -7.23 10.48 -3.39
N ALA A 170 -6.77 9.52 -4.20
CA ALA A 170 -7.28 9.26 -5.54
C ALA A 170 -8.40 8.21 -5.56
N ILE A 171 -9.24 8.22 -4.52
CA ILE A 171 -10.30 7.21 -4.36
C ILE A 171 -11.34 7.28 -5.48
N GLU A 172 -11.53 8.45 -6.08
CA GLU A 172 -12.44 8.63 -7.21
C GLU A 172 -11.87 8.04 -8.51
N GLU A 173 -10.55 8.04 -8.66
CA GLU A 173 -9.84 7.57 -9.84
C GLU A 173 -9.60 6.05 -9.82
N ILE A 174 -9.37 5.47 -8.63
CA ILE A 174 -9.00 4.05 -8.47
C ILE A 174 -9.90 3.09 -9.26
N PRO A 175 -11.25 3.15 -9.19
CA PRO A 175 -12.11 2.26 -9.97
C PRO A 175 -11.85 2.33 -11.48
N SER A 176 -11.59 3.53 -12.01
CA SER A 176 -11.30 3.74 -13.42
C SER A 176 -9.92 3.21 -13.81
N LEU A 177 -8.91 3.37 -12.95
CA LEU A 177 -7.57 2.81 -13.15
C LEU A 177 -7.59 1.27 -13.17
N PHE A 178 -8.38 0.66 -12.28
CA PHE A 178 -8.61 -0.78 -12.28
C PHE A 178 -9.27 -1.25 -13.58
N SER A 179 -10.29 -0.52 -14.02
CA SER A 179 -11.00 -0.86 -15.24
C SER A 179 -10.14 -0.70 -16.48
N GLU A 180 -9.39 0.40 -16.52
CA GLU A 180 -8.42 0.63 -17.57
C GLU A 180 -7.38 -0.48 -17.55
N PHE A 181 -6.73 -0.77 -16.43
CA PHE A 181 -5.62 -1.73 -16.43
C PHE A 181 -6.06 -3.18 -16.62
N PHE A 182 -7.01 -3.68 -15.83
CA PHE A 182 -7.38 -5.09 -15.85
C PHE A 182 -8.44 -5.41 -16.91
N GLY A 183 -9.26 -4.43 -17.31
CA GLY A 183 -10.40 -4.63 -18.19
C GLY A 183 -11.67 -5.12 -17.49
N PHE A 184 -11.71 -5.11 -16.16
CA PHE A 184 -12.90 -5.40 -15.36
C PHE A 184 -13.69 -4.13 -15.04
N SER A 185 -14.99 -4.19 -14.74
CA SER A 185 -15.74 -3.02 -14.28
C SER A 185 -15.97 -3.09 -12.77
N MET A 186 -15.40 -2.14 -12.03
CA MET A 186 -15.69 -1.96 -10.61
C MET A 186 -16.89 -1.02 -10.50
N ASN A 187 -18.05 -1.55 -10.14
CA ASN A 187 -19.31 -0.80 -10.08
C ASN A 187 -19.49 -0.11 -8.73
N GLY A 188 -18.74 -0.52 -7.72
CA GLY A 188 -18.70 0.13 -6.43
C GLY A 188 -17.40 -0.14 -5.69
N MET A 189 -17.01 0.81 -4.86
CA MET A 189 -15.84 0.74 -4.00
C MET A 189 -16.21 1.20 -2.59
N HIS A 190 -15.99 0.33 -1.62
CA HIS A 190 -16.24 0.60 -0.20
C HIS A 190 -14.90 0.64 0.53
N ILE A 191 -14.63 1.75 1.20
CA ILE A 191 -13.51 1.89 2.14
C ILE A 191 -14.11 1.74 3.53
N GLU A 192 -13.84 0.60 4.15
CA GLU A 192 -14.40 0.20 5.44
C GLU A 192 -13.30 0.23 6.51
N SER A 193 -13.44 1.10 7.51
CA SER A 193 -12.43 1.30 8.53
C SER A 193 -12.96 1.18 9.95
N SER A 194 -12.05 1.10 10.92
CA SER A 194 -12.28 1.42 12.33
C SER A 194 -11.47 2.67 12.68
N TYR A 195 -11.96 3.51 13.58
CA TYR A 195 -11.17 4.62 14.09
C TYR A 195 -10.13 4.12 15.10
N SER A 196 -10.54 3.17 15.95
CA SER A 196 -9.65 2.41 16.82
C SER A 196 -8.80 1.41 16.04
N TYR A 197 -7.65 1.03 16.58
CA TYR A 197 -6.70 0.12 15.92
C TYR A 197 -7.17 -1.34 15.92
N LEU A 198 -7.12 -1.98 14.75
CA LEU A 198 -7.24 -3.43 14.56
C LEU A 198 -5.87 -4.02 14.20
N PRO A 199 -5.45 -5.13 14.84
CA PRO A 199 -4.13 -5.72 14.63
C PRO A 199 -4.10 -6.64 13.40
N CYS A 200 -4.49 -6.12 12.25
CA CYS A 200 -4.35 -6.75 10.93
C CYS A 200 -3.84 -5.73 9.92
N ARG A 201 -3.15 -6.16 8.87
CA ARG A 201 -2.78 -5.24 7.78
C ARG A 201 -4.02 -4.79 7.00
N PRO A 202 -3.94 -3.62 6.32
CA PRO A 202 -4.88 -3.30 5.26
C PRO A 202 -4.99 -4.47 4.28
N HIS A 203 -6.17 -4.70 3.76
CA HIS A 203 -6.41 -5.74 2.77
C HIS A 203 -7.65 -5.42 1.94
N ALA A 204 -7.89 -6.19 0.88
CA ALA A 204 -9.08 -6.05 0.07
C ALA A 204 -9.89 -7.34 -0.05
N HIS A 205 -11.15 -7.18 -0.44
CA HIS A 205 -12.06 -8.25 -0.83
C HIS A 205 -12.93 -7.78 -1.99
N TRP A 206 -13.19 -8.69 -2.93
CA TRP A 206 -14.12 -8.46 -4.02
C TRP A 206 -15.36 -9.33 -3.87
N GLU A 207 -16.51 -8.68 -3.99
CA GLU A 207 -17.80 -9.35 -4.11
C GLU A 207 -18.21 -9.33 -5.59
N THR A 208 -18.17 -10.50 -6.24
CA THR A 208 -18.61 -10.64 -7.61
C THR A 208 -20.13 -10.81 -7.65
N LYS A 209 -20.83 -9.84 -8.25
CA LYS A 209 -22.27 -9.96 -8.53
C LYS A 209 -22.51 -10.58 -9.91
N LYS A 210 -23.74 -11.01 -10.15
CA LYS A 210 -24.18 -11.58 -11.43
C LYS A 210 -23.87 -10.59 -12.57
N TYR A 211 -23.32 -11.08 -13.69
CA TYR A 211 -22.93 -10.29 -14.88
C TYR A 211 -21.65 -9.45 -14.75
N GLU A 212 -20.61 -9.96 -14.08
CA GLU A 212 -19.24 -9.38 -14.04
C GLU A 212 -19.11 -8.01 -13.35
N SER A 213 -20.18 -7.50 -12.73
CA SER A 213 -20.11 -6.32 -11.86
C SER A 213 -19.39 -6.67 -10.55
N ILE A 214 -18.32 -5.94 -10.23
CA ILE A 214 -17.52 -6.14 -9.02
C ILE A 214 -17.78 -5.01 -8.04
N ILE A 215 -17.94 -5.36 -6.77
CA ILE A 215 -17.85 -4.40 -5.66
C ILE A 215 -16.54 -4.69 -4.91
N GLY A 216 -15.68 -3.68 -4.84
CA GLY A 216 -14.44 -3.75 -4.07
C GLY A 216 -14.64 -3.24 -2.65
N TYR A 217 -14.15 -4.00 -1.66
CA TYR A 217 -14.05 -3.57 -0.27
C TYR A 217 -12.58 -3.46 0.11
N PHE A 218 -12.14 -2.27 0.51
CA PHE A 218 -10.83 -2.02 1.09
C PHE A 218 -10.96 -1.86 2.61
N PHE A 219 -10.26 -2.69 3.36
CA PHE A 219 -10.32 -2.70 4.82
C PHE A 219 -9.14 -1.90 5.37
N MET A 220 -9.43 -0.76 5.98
CA MET A 220 -8.42 0.05 6.68
C MET A 220 -8.42 -0.30 8.17
N ASN A 221 -7.26 -0.64 8.70
CA ASN A 221 -7.11 -1.15 10.07
C ASN A 221 -7.08 -0.07 11.18
N HIS A 222 -6.99 1.22 10.81
CA HIS A 222 -7.20 2.36 11.70
C HIS A 222 -7.35 3.66 10.89
N CYS A 223 -8.01 4.65 11.49
CA CYS A 223 -8.06 6.01 10.98
C CYS A 223 -7.00 6.85 11.73
N TYR A 224 -5.95 7.29 11.04
CA TYR A 224 -4.99 8.26 11.59
C TYR A 224 -4.94 9.49 10.70
N LEU A 225 -5.37 10.63 11.24
CA LEU A 225 -5.25 11.91 10.56
C LEU A 225 -3.81 12.44 10.68
N PRO A 226 -3.19 12.86 9.57
CA PRO A 226 -1.85 13.44 9.59
C PRO A 226 -1.82 14.75 10.40
N LYS A 227 -0.71 14.99 11.12
CA LYS A 227 -0.57 16.15 12.01
C LYS A 227 -0.03 17.40 11.32
N ASN A 228 0.57 17.26 10.15
CA ASN A 228 1.25 18.33 9.42
C ASN A 228 1.32 18.03 7.92
N GLU A 229 1.70 19.01 7.12
CA GLU A 229 1.77 18.93 5.65
C GLU A 229 2.69 17.81 5.12
N SER A 230 3.82 17.55 5.80
CA SER A 230 4.72 16.45 5.43
C SER A 230 4.08 15.08 5.67
N GLU A 231 3.36 14.93 6.78
CA GLU A 231 2.56 13.74 7.06
C GLU A 231 1.41 13.59 6.04
N ILE A 232 0.77 14.69 5.61
CA ILE A 232 -0.29 14.63 4.58
C ILE A 232 0.26 14.02 3.29
N LEU A 233 1.34 14.58 2.74
CA LEU A 233 1.93 14.11 1.47
C LEU A 233 2.36 12.64 1.52
N SER A 234 3.02 12.23 2.61
CA SER A 234 3.45 10.84 2.77
C SER A 234 2.27 9.88 2.94
N ARG A 235 1.18 10.32 3.59
CA ARG A 235 -0.02 9.50 3.80
C ARG A 235 -0.87 9.38 2.55
N GLU A 236 -1.05 10.47 1.81
CA GLU A 236 -1.74 10.50 0.54
C GLU A 236 -1.15 9.45 -0.43
N VAL A 237 0.16 9.51 -0.67
CA VAL A 237 0.85 8.57 -1.56
C VAL A 237 0.76 7.14 -1.03
N GLY A 238 1.00 6.96 0.28
CA GLY A 238 0.96 5.65 0.92
C GLY A 238 -0.42 4.99 0.84
N TRP A 239 -1.50 5.74 1.02
CA TRP A 239 -2.86 5.19 0.95
C TRP A 239 -3.27 4.87 -0.48
N ASN A 240 -2.94 5.73 -1.44
CA ASN A 240 -3.18 5.43 -2.86
C ASN A 240 -2.42 4.18 -3.30
N HIS A 241 -1.14 4.05 -2.93
CA HIS A 241 -0.37 2.84 -3.16
C HIS A 241 -1.06 1.63 -2.52
N LEU A 242 -1.42 1.68 -1.23
CA LEU A 242 -2.04 0.56 -0.52
C LEU A 242 -3.37 0.13 -1.15
N MET A 243 -4.21 1.06 -1.59
CA MET A 243 -5.47 0.72 -2.25
C MET A 243 -5.21 0.02 -3.60
N LEU A 244 -4.28 0.53 -4.42
CA LEU A 244 -3.89 -0.11 -5.67
C LEU A 244 -3.28 -1.50 -5.42
N HIS A 245 -2.41 -1.62 -4.42
CA HIS A 245 -1.74 -2.86 -4.02
C HIS A 245 -2.75 -3.92 -3.57
N GLU A 246 -3.60 -3.59 -2.59
CA GLU A 246 -4.52 -4.57 -2.00
C GLU A 246 -5.64 -4.98 -2.97
N PHE A 247 -6.18 -4.06 -3.75
CA PHE A 247 -7.11 -4.45 -4.81
C PHE A 247 -6.40 -5.23 -5.94
N GLY A 248 -5.10 -5.00 -6.15
CA GLY A 248 -4.26 -5.79 -7.06
C GLY A 248 -4.22 -7.26 -6.66
N HIS A 249 -4.10 -7.57 -5.36
CA HIS A 249 -4.21 -8.95 -4.85
C HIS A 249 -5.50 -9.61 -5.29
N THR A 250 -6.63 -8.94 -5.07
CA THR A 250 -7.94 -9.49 -5.45
C THR A 250 -8.10 -9.63 -6.97
N ALA A 251 -7.48 -8.74 -7.75
CA ALA A 251 -7.44 -8.81 -9.21
C ALA A 251 -6.70 -10.03 -9.73
N ALA A 252 -5.52 -10.29 -9.17
CA ALA A 252 -4.67 -11.41 -9.60
C ALA A 252 -5.42 -12.76 -9.56
N TYR A 253 -6.24 -12.99 -8.54
CA TYR A 253 -7.00 -14.23 -8.38
C TYR A 253 -8.14 -14.43 -9.39
N MET A 254 -8.58 -13.37 -10.08
CA MET A 254 -9.62 -13.47 -11.10
C MET A 254 -9.09 -13.77 -12.52
N LEU A 255 -7.78 -13.67 -12.73
CA LEU A 255 -7.17 -13.85 -14.04
C LEU A 255 -7.13 -15.34 -14.40
N GLU A 256 -7.81 -15.73 -15.49
CA GLU A 256 -7.84 -17.13 -15.96
C GLU A 256 -6.45 -17.65 -16.31
N ASN A 257 -5.60 -16.77 -16.85
CA ASN A 257 -4.24 -17.09 -17.24
C ASN A 257 -3.23 -16.96 -16.08
N TYR A 258 -3.68 -16.65 -14.85
CA TYR A 258 -2.81 -16.50 -13.67
C TYR A 258 -1.84 -17.68 -13.47
N GLY A 259 -2.34 -18.91 -13.62
CA GLY A 259 -1.54 -20.13 -13.47
C GLY A 259 -0.39 -20.27 -14.47
N LYS A 260 -0.45 -19.57 -15.62
CA LYS A 260 0.63 -19.57 -16.63
C LYS A 260 1.85 -18.79 -16.19
N MET A 261 1.73 -17.87 -15.24
CA MET A 261 2.87 -17.16 -14.66
C MET A 261 3.55 -18.01 -13.58
N HIS A 262 2.77 -18.76 -12.80
CA HIS A 262 3.24 -19.37 -11.55
C HIS A 262 4.27 -20.49 -11.69
N GLN A 263 4.19 -21.30 -12.74
CA GLN A 263 5.06 -22.47 -12.91
C GLN A 263 6.28 -22.22 -13.82
N PRO A 264 6.15 -21.55 -14.99
CA PRO A 264 7.29 -21.39 -15.88
C PRO A 264 8.33 -20.39 -15.38
N PHE A 265 7.93 -19.38 -14.61
CA PHE A 265 8.78 -18.22 -14.27
C PHE A 265 9.18 -18.14 -12.80
N SER A 266 8.82 -19.14 -11.98
CA SER A 266 9.16 -19.13 -10.56
C SER A 266 10.68 -19.01 -10.31
N TYR A 267 11.49 -19.55 -11.23
CA TYR A 267 12.95 -19.52 -11.16
C TYR A 267 13.52 -18.09 -11.16
N ILE A 268 12.80 -17.12 -11.75
CA ILE A 268 13.25 -15.72 -11.79
C ILE A 268 13.41 -15.20 -10.37
N LEU A 269 12.54 -15.62 -9.46
CA LEU A 269 12.49 -15.15 -8.08
C LEU A 269 13.45 -15.91 -7.15
N ASP A 270 14.06 -17.01 -7.60
CA ASP A 270 14.91 -17.86 -6.77
C ASP A 270 16.15 -17.14 -6.21
N PRO A 271 16.89 -16.32 -7.00
CA PRO A 271 18.01 -15.55 -6.46
C PRO A 271 17.59 -14.64 -5.30
N ALA A 272 16.46 -13.93 -5.44
CA ALA A 272 15.93 -13.06 -4.41
C ALA A 272 15.53 -13.83 -3.15
N ARG A 273 14.86 -14.98 -3.31
CA ARG A 273 14.48 -15.87 -2.20
C ARG A 273 15.68 -16.45 -1.45
N LEU A 274 16.80 -16.69 -2.14
CA LEU A 274 18.02 -17.19 -1.54
C LEU A 274 18.83 -16.10 -0.83
N ASP A 275 18.90 -14.91 -1.42
CA ASP A 275 19.65 -13.77 -0.87
C ASP A 275 18.99 -13.25 0.40
N MET A 276 17.66 -13.22 0.44
CA MET A 276 16.87 -12.81 1.60
C MET A 276 16.74 -13.96 2.59
N ARG A 277 17.85 -14.28 3.29
CA ARG A 277 17.97 -15.38 4.27
C ARG A 277 16.95 -15.35 5.43
N HIS A 278 16.16 -14.28 5.56
CA HIS A 278 15.12 -14.13 6.56
C HIS A 278 13.84 -13.53 5.96
N GLY A 279 12.86 -14.39 5.67
CA GLY A 279 11.49 -14.12 6.10
C GLY A 279 10.61 -13.14 5.31
N LEU A 280 10.90 -12.80 4.06
CA LEU A 280 9.88 -12.18 3.22
C LEU A 280 9.19 -13.24 2.36
N GLU A 281 8.14 -13.84 2.91
CA GLU A 281 7.11 -14.62 2.17
C GLU A 281 6.44 -13.79 1.04
N TYR A 282 6.79 -12.50 0.96
CA TYR A 282 6.34 -11.46 0.04
C TYR A 282 6.88 -11.58 -1.39
N ILE A 283 7.98 -12.33 -1.64
CA ILE A 283 8.53 -12.49 -2.99
C ILE A 283 7.76 -13.56 -3.77
N THR A 284 6.57 -13.18 -4.22
CA THR A 284 5.68 -14.03 -4.99
C THR A 284 5.51 -13.52 -6.43
N ILE A 285 4.82 -14.34 -7.24
CA ILE A 285 4.60 -14.07 -8.65
C ILE A 285 3.48 -13.03 -8.83
N ASP A 286 2.46 -13.03 -7.99
CA ASP A 286 1.48 -11.96 -7.92
C ASP A 286 2.12 -10.61 -7.60
N HIS A 287 2.94 -10.51 -6.54
CA HIS A 287 3.65 -9.27 -6.20
C HIS A 287 4.53 -8.78 -7.37
N SER A 288 5.40 -9.66 -7.87
CA SER A 288 6.47 -9.26 -8.80
C SER A 288 5.99 -9.00 -10.24
N TYR A 289 4.89 -9.61 -10.66
CA TYR A 289 4.44 -9.58 -12.06
C TYR A 289 3.11 -8.88 -12.27
N ILE A 290 2.36 -8.61 -11.20
CA ILE A 290 1.02 -8.03 -11.31
C ILE A 290 0.92 -6.82 -10.40
N ILE A 291 1.03 -7.04 -9.09
CA ILE A 291 0.57 -6.09 -8.06
C ILE A 291 1.46 -4.86 -8.01
N GLU A 292 2.77 -5.02 -7.74
CA GLU A 292 3.65 -3.87 -7.62
C GLU A 292 3.85 -3.12 -8.95
N PRO A 293 4.03 -3.81 -10.11
CA PRO A 293 4.04 -3.12 -11.40
C PRO A 293 2.72 -2.37 -11.71
N PHE A 294 1.57 -2.88 -11.26
CA PHE A 294 0.28 -2.22 -11.42
C PHE A 294 0.16 -1.00 -10.49
N ALA A 295 0.53 -1.15 -9.22
CA ALA A 295 0.52 -0.05 -8.27
C ALA A 295 1.44 1.09 -8.74
N ALA A 296 2.65 0.78 -9.21
CA ALA A 296 3.55 1.74 -9.81
C ALA A 296 2.94 2.44 -11.04
N TRP A 297 2.25 1.71 -11.92
CA TRP A 297 1.57 2.29 -13.08
C TRP A 297 0.42 3.22 -12.66
N GLY A 298 -0.37 2.81 -11.67
CA GLY A 298 -1.45 3.62 -11.12
C GLY A 298 -0.93 4.91 -10.48
N LEU A 299 0.17 4.86 -9.74
CA LEU A 299 0.82 6.05 -9.18
C LEU A 299 1.30 7.02 -10.27
N ASP A 300 1.87 6.52 -11.37
CA ASP A 300 2.20 7.34 -12.55
C ASP A 300 0.95 7.97 -13.18
N GLN A 301 -0.22 7.33 -13.11
CA GLN A 301 -1.47 7.93 -13.61
C GLN A 301 -2.01 9.02 -12.68
N ILE A 302 -1.89 8.83 -11.36
CA ILE A 302 -2.39 9.76 -10.34
C ILE A 302 -1.49 11.01 -10.27
N TYR A 303 -0.18 10.81 -10.19
CA TYR A 303 0.78 11.87 -9.88
C TYR A 303 1.66 12.29 -11.05
N GLY A 304 1.64 11.52 -12.15
CA GLY A 304 2.58 11.66 -13.25
C GLY A 304 3.92 10.96 -12.98
N GLU A 305 4.74 10.85 -14.02
CA GLU A 305 6.13 10.40 -13.87
C GLU A 305 6.93 11.37 -12.97
N PRO A 306 7.85 10.89 -12.13
CA PRO A 306 8.41 9.53 -12.08
C PRO A 306 7.93 8.69 -10.88
N TRP A 307 6.70 8.87 -10.40
CA TRP A 307 6.25 8.25 -9.15
C TRP A 307 6.25 6.72 -9.18
N GLY A 308 5.90 6.11 -10.31
CA GLY A 308 6.00 4.66 -10.50
C GLY A 308 7.44 4.16 -10.46
N GLU A 309 8.40 4.90 -11.03
CA GLU A 309 9.82 4.52 -10.96
C GLU A 309 10.37 4.62 -9.53
N LEU A 310 9.91 5.62 -8.75
CA LEU A 310 10.26 5.76 -7.35
C LEU A 310 9.77 4.56 -6.53
N GLU A 311 8.52 4.12 -6.75
CA GLU A 311 7.96 2.95 -6.08
C GLU A 311 8.76 1.68 -6.39
N ILE A 312 9.00 1.43 -7.67
CA ILE A 312 9.78 0.27 -8.14
C ILE A 312 11.18 0.24 -7.55
N SER A 313 11.79 1.41 -7.30
CA SER A 313 13.10 1.47 -6.66
C SER A 313 13.07 0.93 -5.22
N GLN A 314 11.97 1.13 -4.50
CA GLN A 314 11.74 0.58 -3.17
C GLN A 314 11.51 -0.93 -3.24
N ASP A 315 10.70 -1.40 -4.18
CA ASP A 315 10.46 -2.83 -4.44
C ASP A 315 11.74 -3.60 -4.77
N CYS A 316 12.57 -3.01 -5.64
CA CYS A 316 13.87 -3.57 -5.97
C CYS A 316 14.78 -3.64 -4.76
N SER A 317 14.61 -2.74 -3.79
CA SER A 317 15.37 -2.82 -2.55
C SER A 317 14.97 -4.06 -1.72
N ILE A 318 13.71 -4.50 -1.76
CA ILE A 318 13.25 -5.67 -1.01
C ILE A 318 13.26 -6.96 -1.83
N GLY A 319 14.01 -7.03 -2.94
CA GLY A 319 14.25 -8.27 -3.69
C GLY A 319 13.40 -8.45 -4.96
N LEU A 320 12.47 -7.54 -5.25
CA LEU A 320 11.54 -7.63 -6.39
C LEU A 320 12.17 -7.14 -7.71
N HIS A 321 13.35 -7.64 -8.01
CA HIS A 321 14.22 -7.23 -9.13
C HIS A 321 13.64 -7.35 -10.55
N ILE A 322 12.57 -8.11 -10.75
CA ILE A 322 11.93 -8.25 -12.07
C ILE A 322 10.86 -7.17 -12.33
N VAL A 323 10.35 -6.53 -11.27
CA VAL A 323 9.31 -5.49 -11.34
C VAL A 323 9.65 -4.37 -12.33
N PRO A 324 10.89 -3.82 -12.41
CA PRO A 324 11.22 -2.78 -13.40
C PRO A 324 10.99 -3.22 -14.85
N ALA A 325 11.28 -4.48 -15.16
CA ALA A 325 11.13 -5.00 -16.51
C ALA A 325 9.65 -5.22 -16.86
N VAL A 326 8.87 -5.77 -15.91
CA VAL A 326 7.42 -5.94 -16.07
C VAL A 326 6.73 -4.59 -16.23
N TYR A 327 7.09 -3.62 -15.39
CA TYR A 327 6.57 -2.27 -15.47
C TYR A 327 6.83 -1.60 -16.82
N LYS A 328 8.06 -1.76 -17.34
CA LYS A 328 8.41 -1.26 -18.67
C LYS A 328 7.56 -1.92 -19.76
N LEU A 329 7.33 -3.23 -19.69
CA LEU A 329 6.45 -3.94 -20.60
C LEU A 329 5.01 -3.42 -20.53
N TYR A 330 4.54 -2.99 -19.35
CA TYR A 330 3.22 -2.36 -19.25
C TYR A 330 3.15 -1.07 -20.05
N LYS A 331 4.14 -0.19 -19.87
CA LYS A 331 4.18 1.12 -20.53
C LYS A 331 4.42 1.05 -22.03
N GLU A 332 5.24 0.10 -22.48
CA GLU A 332 5.72 0.05 -23.88
C GLU A 332 5.00 -0.98 -24.76
N ASP A 333 4.41 -2.04 -24.19
CA ASP A 333 3.83 -3.15 -24.94
C ASP A 333 2.36 -3.40 -24.54
N TYR A 334 1.99 -3.38 -23.27
CA TYR A 334 0.59 -3.62 -22.88
C TYR A 334 -0.34 -2.43 -23.15
N MET A 335 -0.13 -1.32 -22.43
CA MET A 335 -1.03 -0.15 -22.44
C MET A 335 -1.17 0.51 -23.82
N PRO A 336 -0.12 0.58 -24.67
CA PRO A 336 -0.26 1.09 -26.03
C PRO A 336 -1.02 0.17 -27.00
N ASN A 337 -1.11 -1.13 -26.72
CA ASN A 337 -1.68 -2.15 -27.63
C ASN A 337 -2.97 -2.76 -27.07
N ARG A 338 -3.80 -1.95 -26.39
CA ARG A 338 -5.06 -2.37 -25.76
C ARG A 338 -6.15 -2.81 -26.75
N ASP A 339 -6.02 -2.44 -28.01
CA ASP A 339 -6.85 -2.96 -29.10
C ASP A 339 -6.55 -4.43 -29.41
N ILE A 340 -5.32 -4.89 -29.15
CA ILE A 340 -4.87 -6.27 -29.28
C ILE A 340 -5.05 -7.04 -27.97
N TYR A 341 -4.75 -6.37 -26.85
CA TYR A 341 -4.84 -6.91 -25.50
C TYR A 341 -5.85 -6.11 -24.67
N PRO A 342 -7.17 -6.33 -24.85
CA PRO A 342 -8.19 -5.52 -24.19
C PRO A 342 -8.20 -5.67 -22.67
N THR A 343 -7.70 -6.78 -22.14
CA THR A 343 -7.61 -7.06 -20.70
C THR A 343 -6.20 -7.48 -20.32
N PHE A 344 -5.84 -7.33 -19.05
CA PHE A 344 -4.53 -7.77 -18.57
C PHE A 344 -4.40 -9.30 -18.71
N ASP A 345 -5.50 -10.02 -18.49
CA ASP A 345 -5.54 -11.47 -18.67
C ASP A 345 -5.16 -11.90 -20.11
N SER A 346 -5.65 -11.15 -21.12
CA SER A 346 -5.29 -11.40 -22.52
C SER A 346 -3.84 -11.08 -22.86
N TYR A 347 -3.18 -10.23 -22.05
CA TYR A 347 -1.78 -9.85 -22.19
C TYR A 347 -0.81 -10.86 -21.55
N ILE A 348 -1.25 -11.61 -20.52
CA ILE A 348 -0.38 -12.56 -19.79
C ILE A 348 0.46 -13.47 -20.72
N PRO A 349 -0.09 -14.11 -21.78
CA PRO A 349 0.73 -14.93 -22.67
C PRO A 349 1.88 -14.17 -23.34
N ARG A 350 1.64 -12.91 -23.71
CA ARG A 350 2.64 -12.02 -24.31
C ARG A 350 3.68 -11.56 -23.29
N LEU A 351 3.23 -11.23 -22.07
CA LEU A 351 4.11 -10.93 -20.95
C LEU A 351 5.09 -12.09 -20.70
N CYS A 352 4.59 -13.33 -20.64
CA CYS A 352 5.40 -14.53 -20.50
C CYS A 352 6.43 -14.67 -21.63
N GLU A 353 6.04 -14.52 -22.89
CA GLU A 353 6.97 -14.54 -24.04
C GLU A 353 8.11 -13.51 -23.86
N LYS A 354 7.76 -12.29 -23.46
CA LYS A 354 8.73 -11.20 -23.27
C LYS A 354 9.67 -11.45 -22.09
N LEU A 355 9.18 -12.07 -21.02
CA LEU A 355 10.01 -12.41 -19.86
C LEU A 355 11.05 -13.49 -20.20
N GLU A 356 10.70 -14.47 -21.03
CA GLU A 356 11.67 -15.47 -21.53
C GLU A 356 12.81 -14.84 -22.37
N GLU A 357 12.53 -13.72 -23.05
CA GLU A 357 13.56 -12.95 -23.78
C GLU A 357 14.51 -12.19 -22.84
N ILE A 358 14.01 -11.77 -21.67
CA ILE A 358 14.75 -10.95 -20.70
C ILE A 358 15.64 -11.81 -19.81
N VAL A 359 15.09 -12.91 -19.29
CA VAL A 359 15.75 -13.75 -18.30
C VAL A 359 15.42 -15.21 -18.54
N THR A 360 16.42 -16.07 -18.35
CA THR A 360 16.32 -17.52 -18.54
C THR A 360 16.75 -18.22 -17.25
N PRO A 361 16.45 -19.53 -17.09
CA PRO A 361 16.93 -20.28 -15.93
C PRO A 361 18.46 -20.25 -15.74
N TYR A 362 19.20 -19.98 -16.82
CA TYR A 362 20.67 -19.91 -16.81
C TYR A 362 21.23 -18.50 -16.59
N SER A 363 20.41 -17.46 -16.78
CA SER A 363 20.83 -16.05 -16.62
C SER A 363 20.20 -15.35 -15.41
N THR A 364 19.31 -16.02 -14.67
CA THR A 364 18.53 -15.41 -13.58
C THR A 364 19.37 -14.80 -12.48
N PHE A 365 20.45 -15.47 -12.04
CA PHE A 365 21.34 -14.93 -11.02
C PHE A 365 22.13 -13.72 -11.53
N ASP A 366 22.67 -13.80 -12.75
CA ASP A 366 23.39 -12.68 -13.36
C ASP A 366 22.48 -11.46 -13.59
N TYR A 367 21.20 -11.72 -13.92
CA TYR A 367 20.20 -10.67 -14.04
C TYR A 367 19.92 -10.03 -12.68
N TYR A 368 19.61 -10.84 -11.66
CA TYR A 368 19.41 -10.40 -10.28
C TYR A 368 20.57 -9.52 -9.77
N GLU A 369 21.83 -9.96 -9.94
CA GLU A 369 23.00 -9.20 -9.51
C GLU A 369 23.16 -7.84 -10.23
N LYS A 370 22.69 -7.73 -11.47
CA LYS A 370 22.78 -6.49 -12.26
C LYS A 370 21.65 -5.51 -11.98
N THR A 371 20.47 -6.02 -11.62
CA THR A 371 19.26 -5.19 -11.48
C THR A 371 18.94 -4.85 -10.04
N MET A 372 19.39 -5.65 -9.08
CA MET A 372 19.17 -5.37 -7.67
C MET A 372 19.95 -4.15 -7.20
N TYR A 373 19.25 -3.25 -6.53
CA TYR A 373 19.89 -2.22 -5.73
C TYR A 373 20.45 -2.81 -4.44
N THR A 374 21.51 -2.20 -3.91
CA THR A 374 21.92 -2.46 -2.53
C THR A 374 20.87 -1.87 -1.61
N SER A 375 19.97 -2.70 -1.11
CA SER A 375 19.01 -2.27 -0.12
C SER A 375 19.58 -2.23 1.27
N PHE A 376 18.88 -1.56 2.19
CA PHE A 376 19.20 -1.65 3.61
C PHE A 376 19.28 -3.12 4.05
N CYS A 377 18.27 -3.91 3.72
CA CYS A 377 18.23 -5.33 4.05
C CYS A 377 19.41 -6.10 3.43
N ARG A 378 19.71 -5.92 2.14
CA ARG A 378 20.80 -6.63 1.47
C ARG A 378 22.18 -6.16 1.97
N GLY A 379 22.35 -4.87 2.21
CA GLY A 379 23.59 -4.29 2.73
C GLY A 379 23.90 -4.76 4.15
N ILE A 380 22.89 -4.86 5.01
CA ILE A 380 23.05 -5.28 6.40
C ILE A 380 23.08 -6.81 6.55
N TYR A 381 22.13 -7.53 5.93
CA TYR A 381 21.97 -8.98 6.10
C TYR A 381 22.77 -9.81 5.08
N GLY A 382 23.01 -9.29 3.87
CA GLY A 382 23.65 -10.02 2.77
C GLY A 382 25.19 -10.09 2.89
N ASN A 383 25.81 -9.02 3.41
CA ASN A 383 27.27 -8.90 3.56
C ASN A 383 27.79 -9.42 4.91
N ASN A 384 27.00 -10.21 5.65
CA ASN A 384 27.25 -10.44 7.07
C ASN A 384 28.61 -11.11 7.36
N ARG A 385 29.54 -10.29 7.85
CA ARG A 385 30.65 -10.70 8.69
C ARG A 385 30.04 -11.14 10.03
N GLU A 386 29.64 -12.41 10.11
CA GLU A 386 29.23 -13.08 11.35
C GLU A 386 28.01 -12.49 12.11
N ASN A 387 27.06 -11.84 11.44
CA ASN A 387 25.86 -11.22 12.09
C ASN A 387 26.19 -10.08 13.07
N LYS A 388 27.27 -9.33 12.81
CA LYS A 388 27.72 -8.22 13.66
C LYS A 388 27.45 -6.86 12.98
N ILE A 389 26.69 -6.01 13.66
CA ILE A 389 26.36 -4.65 13.24
C ILE A 389 26.94 -3.66 14.25
N LEU A 390 27.56 -2.60 13.74
CA LEU A 390 28.03 -1.49 14.54
C LEU A 390 27.29 -0.21 14.15
N ILE A 391 26.55 0.38 15.09
CA ILE A 391 25.90 1.68 14.90
C ILE A 391 26.79 2.76 15.51
N ILE A 392 27.25 3.68 14.67
CA ILE A 392 28.24 4.68 15.03
C ILE A 392 27.56 6.05 15.05
N TYR A 393 27.42 6.66 16.23
CA TYR A 393 26.83 7.99 16.37
C TYR A 393 27.88 9.10 16.41
N GLY A 394 27.50 10.26 15.87
CA GLY A 394 28.35 11.43 15.83
C GLY A 394 28.49 12.12 17.19
N THR A 395 29.71 12.50 17.56
CA THR A 395 29.99 13.26 18.79
C THR A 395 30.36 14.73 18.54
N GLN A 396 30.45 15.13 17.28
CA GLN A 396 30.93 16.46 16.85
C GLN A 396 29.79 17.43 16.54
N ASN A 397 28.56 17.09 16.93
CA ASN A 397 27.40 17.91 16.67
C ASN A 397 27.59 19.32 17.30
N PRO A 398 27.51 20.41 16.51
CA PRO A 398 27.72 21.76 17.02
C PRO A 398 26.63 22.17 18.02
N ASP A 399 25.45 21.54 17.96
CA ASP A 399 24.43 21.63 19.00
C ASP A 399 24.71 20.57 20.09
N PRO A 400 24.96 20.97 21.35
CA PRO A 400 25.15 20.04 22.46
C PRO A 400 24.00 19.07 22.69
N THR A 401 22.77 19.42 22.30
CA THR A 401 21.61 18.53 22.36
C THR A 401 21.57 17.56 21.17
N GLY A 402 22.24 17.90 20.07
CA GLY A 402 22.35 17.09 18.87
C GLY A 402 23.16 15.80 19.08
N THR A 403 24.24 15.83 19.88
CA THR A 403 25.00 14.61 20.21
C THR A 403 24.16 13.61 21.00
N GLU A 404 23.37 14.09 21.98
CA GLU A 404 22.47 13.21 22.73
C GLU A 404 21.34 12.68 21.85
N HIS A 405 20.85 13.50 20.92
CA HIS A 405 19.88 13.07 19.92
C HIS A 405 20.44 11.97 19.00
N ASP A 406 21.63 12.16 18.42
CA ASP A 406 22.29 11.20 17.55
C ASP A 406 22.54 9.87 18.27
N LYS A 407 22.96 9.92 19.54
CA LYS A 407 23.11 8.74 20.40
C LYS A 407 21.77 8.03 20.63
N LYS A 408 20.72 8.78 20.99
CA LYS A 408 19.39 8.22 21.23
C LYS A 408 18.84 7.55 19.98
N VAL A 409 18.99 8.19 18.81
CA VAL A 409 18.62 7.60 17.52
C VAL A 409 19.40 6.30 17.29
N ALA A 410 20.71 6.27 17.54
CA ALA A 410 21.49 5.04 17.40
C ALA A 410 21.00 3.90 18.32
N GLU A 411 20.66 4.20 19.57
CA GLU A 411 20.09 3.25 20.53
C GLU A 411 18.67 2.80 20.15
N GLU A 412 17.86 3.67 19.56
CA GLU A 412 16.54 3.33 19.01
C GLU A 412 16.70 2.38 17.81
N TRP A 413 17.60 2.70 16.86
CA TRP A 413 17.91 1.84 15.71
C TRP A 413 18.43 0.46 16.13
N ALA A 414 19.23 0.39 17.20
CA ALA A 414 19.73 -0.89 17.72
C ALA A 414 18.60 -1.86 18.11
N GLN A 415 17.45 -1.33 18.55
CA GLN A 415 16.30 -2.14 18.96
C GLN A 415 15.51 -2.73 17.78
N TYR A 416 15.68 -2.21 16.56
CA TYR A 416 14.96 -2.68 15.37
C TYR A 416 15.65 -3.86 14.68
N PHE A 417 16.90 -4.16 15.01
CA PHE A 417 17.59 -5.31 14.44
C PHE A 417 17.11 -6.62 15.06
N LEU A 418 17.17 -7.69 14.27
CA LEU A 418 16.68 -9.01 14.67
C LEU A 418 17.50 -9.54 15.85
N SER A 419 16.84 -10.32 16.72
CA SER A 419 17.42 -10.83 17.97
C SER A 419 18.63 -11.75 17.80
N ASP A 420 18.88 -12.25 16.58
CA ASP A 420 20.01 -13.10 16.21
C ASP A 420 21.23 -12.30 15.69
N MET A 421 21.17 -10.97 15.74
CA MET A 421 22.28 -10.08 15.41
C MET A 421 22.96 -9.54 16.68
N ILE A 422 24.29 -9.43 16.61
CA ILE A 422 25.07 -8.72 17.63
C ILE A 422 25.14 -7.27 17.18
N VAL A 423 24.50 -6.37 17.94
CA VAL A 423 24.45 -4.95 17.63
C VAL A 423 25.16 -4.16 18.71
N ASP A 424 26.23 -3.49 18.33
CA ASP A 424 26.98 -2.59 19.19
C ASP A 424 26.72 -1.13 18.80
N VAL A 425 26.60 -0.26 19.79
CA VAL A 425 26.44 1.19 19.59
C VAL A 425 27.67 1.89 20.15
N ILE A 426 28.38 2.66 19.33
CA ILE A 426 29.66 3.28 19.69
C ILE A 426 29.76 4.73 19.17
N ALA A 427 30.52 5.56 19.87
CA ALA A 427 30.84 6.91 19.42
C ALA A 427 31.82 6.88 18.23
N ASP A 428 31.66 7.77 17.27
CA ASP A 428 32.57 7.95 16.12
C ASP A 428 34.05 8.15 16.50
N THR A 429 34.34 8.70 17.68
CA THR A 429 35.69 8.89 18.19
C THR A 429 36.33 7.64 18.81
N GLU A 430 35.52 6.63 19.12
CA GLU A 430 35.96 5.39 19.78
C GLU A 430 36.13 4.22 18.81
N VAL A 431 35.65 4.37 17.57
CA VAL A 431 35.74 3.35 16.52
C VAL A 431 37.19 3.09 16.10
N THR A 432 37.54 1.81 16.01
CA THR A 432 38.84 1.32 15.54
C THR A 432 38.76 0.75 14.12
N GLU A 433 39.92 0.57 13.47
CA GLU A 433 39.99 -0.13 12.18
C GLU A 433 39.47 -1.57 12.27
N THR A 434 39.70 -2.25 13.39
CA THR A 434 39.18 -3.60 13.63
C THR A 434 37.66 -3.59 13.61
N ASP A 435 37.04 -2.63 14.29
CA ASP A 435 35.58 -2.49 14.34
C ASP A 435 35.00 -2.34 12.93
N LEU A 436 35.57 -1.46 12.10
CA LEU A 436 35.16 -1.25 10.71
C LEU A 436 35.45 -2.47 9.79
N SER A 437 36.44 -3.29 10.13
CA SER A 437 36.84 -4.47 9.36
C SER A 437 36.08 -5.75 9.73
N GLU A 438 35.49 -5.80 10.91
CA GLU A 438 34.76 -6.97 11.42
C GLU A 438 33.23 -6.79 11.37
N HIS A 439 32.74 -5.55 11.30
CA HIS A 439 31.30 -5.26 11.33
C HIS A 439 30.79 -4.73 9.97
N ASN A 440 29.50 -4.92 9.73
CA ASN A 440 28.73 -3.98 8.91
C ASN A 440 28.37 -2.78 9.79
N PHE A 441 28.36 -1.56 9.24
CA PHE A 441 28.13 -0.37 10.08
C PHE A 441 27.10 0.60 9.51
N LEU A 442 26.38 1.24 10.43
CA LEU A 442 25.45 2.35 10.19
C LEU A 442 26.02 3.62 10.83
N LEU A 443 26.04 4.72 10.07
CA LEU A 443 26.50 6.01 10.57
C LEU A 443 25.30 6.89 10.90
N ILE A 444 25.19 7.33 12.14
CA ILE A 444 24.21 8.33 12.58
C ILE A 444 24.91 9.69 12.67
N GLY A 445 24.34 10.67 11.97
CA GLY A 445 24.88 12.02 11.84
C GLY A 445 25.62 12.27 10.52
N GLY A 446 25.43 13.47 9.96
CA GLY A 446 26.13 13.93 8.75
C GLY A 446 27.60 14.30 9.00
N PRO A 447 28.36 14.74 7.98
CA PRO A 447 29.79 15.10 8.09
C PRO A 447 30.14 16.15 9.14
N VAL A 448 29.17 16.93 9.59
CA VAL A 448 29.35 17.92 10.65
C VAL A 448 29.33 17.24 12.03
N ALA A 449 28.46 16.26 12.23
CA ALA A 449 28.25 15.60 13.51
C ALA A 449 29.10 14.32 13.68
N ASN A 450 29.39 13.60 12.60
CA ASN A 450 30.06 12.31 12.62
C ASN A 450 31.38 12.35 11.81
N LYS A 451 32.49 12.12 12.51
CA LYS A 451 33.86 12.12 11.99
C LYS A 451 34.04 11.13 10.84
N ILE A 452 33.47 9.93 10.97
CA ILE A 452 33.61 8.88 9.96
C ILE A 452 32.81 9.25 8.71
N THR A 453 31.58 9.76 8.88
CA THR A 453 30.78 10.27 7.75
C THR A 453 31.56 11.35 7.00
N LYS A 454 32.25 12.25 7.72
CA LYS A 454 33.09 13.29 7.12
C LYS A 454 34.26 12.74 6.30
N GLU A 455 34.96 11.74 6.83
CA GLU A 455 36.09 11.10 6.15
C GLU A 455 35.64 10.33 4.91
N LEU A 456 34.47 9.70 4.96
CA LEU A 456 33.92 8.92 3.85
C LEU A 456 33.21 9.78 2.80
N ASN A 457 32.75 11.00 3.14
CA ASN A 457 31.86 11.81 2.30
C ASN A 457 32.34 11.97 0.85
N GLU A 458 33.64 12.18 0.63
CA GLU A 458 34.20 12.35 -0.71
C GLU A 458 34.16 11.08 -1.57
N ASN A 459 34.10 9.92 -0.93
CA ASN A 459 34.05 8.60 -1.54
C ASN A 459 32.63 8.02 -1.59
N LEU A 460 31.64 8.69 -0.99
CA LEU A 460 30.25 8.23 -1.05
C LEU A 460 29.67 8.46 -2.46
N PRO A 461 28.83 7.52 -2.95
CA PRO A 461 28.17 7.66 -4.25
C PRO A 461 27.17 8.84 -4.27
N ILE A 462 26.61 9.18 -3.11
CA ILE A 462 25.82 10.39 -2.87
C ILE A 462 26.52 11.17 -1.77
N LYS A 463 26.91 12.40 -2.07
CA LYS A 463 27.67 13.25 -1.15
C LYS A 463 26.73 14.14 -0.37
N PHE A 464 27.04 14.35 0.90
CA PHE A 464 26.47 15.44 1.66
C PHE A 464 27.04 16.75 1.09
N GLU A 465 26.18 17.61 0.58
CA GLU A 465 26.56 19.00 0.32
C GLU A 465 26.70 19.70 1.67
N ASN A 466 27.74 20.52 1.83
CA ASN A 466 27.96 21.31 3.03
C ASN A 466 26.89 22.40 3.14
N VAL A 467 25.69 22.03 3.57
CA VAL A 467 24.69 22.98 4.04
C VAL A 467 24.89 23.08 5.55
N ASN A 468 25.09 24.31 6.00
CA ASN A 468 25.39 24.66 7.40
C ASN A 468 24.50 23.90 8.39
N GLY A 469 25.08 23.54 9.54
CA GLY A 469 24.33 23.07 10.69
C GLY A 469 23.39 24.10 11.29
#